data_AF-R7RZB2-F1
#
_entry.id   AF-R7RZB2-F1
#
_cell.length_a   1.000
_cell.length_b   1.000
_cell.length_c   1.000
_cell.angle_alpha   90.00
_cell.angle_beta   90.00
_cell.angle_gamma   90.00
#
_symmetry.space_group_name_H-M   'P 1'
#
loop_
_entity.id
_entity.type
_entity.pdbx_description
1 polymer ?
#
loop_
_entity_poly.entity_id
_entity_poly.type
_entity_poly.pdbx_seq_one_letter_code
_entity_poly.pdbx_strand_id
1 'polypeptide(L)'
;GSNGRKMAMRNHIRSMFKSCGCPALFMTLNPADIHSPLMQVLAGINPEIIGRMTAFERAKVVADNPDAAAKFFDLVITAFRDYILRANRPGGGLFGDCFAHFGTVE
;
A
#
# COMPACT_ATOMS: atom_id res chain seq x y z
N GLY A 1 1.64 -10.58 13.95
CA GLY A 1 1.47 -11.87 13.25
C GLY A 1 2.20 -13.01 13.95
N SER A 2 1.62 -14.22 14.00
CA SER A 2 2.24 -15.37 14.67
C SER A 2 3.47 -15.90 13.92
N ASN A 3 4.35 -16.65 14.62
CA ASN A 3 5.51 -17.30 14.01
C ASN A 3 5.10 -18.24 12.85
N GLY A 4 3.97 -18.93 13.00
CA GLY A 4 3.39 -19.76 11.95
C GLY A 4 3.08 -18.98 10.67
N ARG A 5 2.49 -17.78 10.78
CA ARG A 5 2.19 -16.94 9.61
C ARG A 5 3.46 -16.48 8.91
N LYS A 6 4.48 -16.05 9.67
CA LYS A 6 5.79 -15.66 9.12
C LYS A 6 6.45 -16.81 8.36
N MET A 7 6.40 -18.03 8.90
CA MET A 7 6.91 -19.23 8.20
C MET A 7 6.12 -19.53 6.92
N ALA A 8 4.80 -19.44 6.95
CA ALA A 8 3.96 -19.66 5.78
C ALA A 8 4.27 -18.66 4.65
N MET A 9 4.42 -17.37 4.96
CA MET A 9 4.81 -16.35 3.97
C MET A 9 6.18 -16.61 3.37
N ARG A 10 7.17 -16.99 4.21
CA ARG A 10 8.51 -17.37 3.71
C ARG A 10 8.46 -18.58 2.79
N ASN A 11 7.67 -19.59 3.12
CA ASN A 11 7.51 -20.77 2.26
C ASN A 11 6.81 -20.42 0.95
N HIS A 12 5.82 -19.51 0.97
CA HIS A 12 5.18 -19.02 -0.24
C HIS A 12 6.17 -18.28 -1.15
N ILE A 13 6.98 -17.37 -0.60
CA ILE A 13 8.04 -16.67 -1.34
C ILE A 13 9.04 -17.68 -1.94
N ARG A 14 9.48 -18.68 -1.18
CA ARG A 14 10.38 -19.74 -1.68
C ARG A 14 9.75 -20.56 -2.81
N SER A 15 8.45 -20.83 -2.73
CA SER A 15 7.72 -21.51 -3.81
C SER A 15 7.75 -20.66 -5.08
N MET A 16 7.50 -19.35 -4.95
CA MET A 16 7.55 -18.41 -6.07
C MET A 16 8.93 -18.35 -6.71
N PHE A 17 10.02 -18.33 -5.92
CA PHE A 17 11.39 -18.40 -6.47
C PHE A 17 11.62 -19.64 -7.36
N LYS A 18 11.05 -20.79 -6.97
CA LYS A 18 11.20 -22.04 -7.75
C LYS A 18 10.37 -22.03 -9.02
N SER A 19 9.15 -21.48 -8.99
CA SER A 19 8.24 -21.48 -10.15
C SER A 19 8.43 -20.30 -11.10
N CYS A 20 8.89 -19.16 -10.58
CA CYS A 20 8.93 -17.88 -11.27
C CYS A 20 10.37 -17.34 -11.43
N GLY A 21 11.37 -17.95 -10.78
CA GLY A 21 12.73 -17.45 -10.77
C GLY A 21 12.94 -16.29 -9.79
N CYS A 22 14.06 -15.57 -9.95
CA CYS A 22 14.43 -14.46 -9.08
C CYS A 22 13.53 -13.24 -9.36
N PRO A 23 13.00 -12.55 -8.32
CA PRO A 23 12.27 -11.31 -8.52
C PRO A 23 13.22 -10.24 -9.07
N ALA A 24 12.76 -9.52 -10.09
CA ALA A 24 13.47 -8.37 -10.61
C ALA A 24 13.35 -7.14 -9.69
N LEU A 25 12.37 -7.12 -8.79
CA LEU A 25 12.02 -5.95 -7.99
C LEU A 25 11.60 -6.34 -6.57
N PHE A 26 12.13 -5.60 -5.59
CA PHE A 26 11.71 -5.63 -4.21
C PHE A 26 11.46 -4.20 -3.74
N MET A 27 10.27 -3.92 -3.20
CA MET A 27 9.86 -2.58 -2.79
C MET A 27 9.12 -2.61 -1.46
N THR A 28 9.37 -1.59 -0.64
CA THR A 28 8.59 -1.28 0.55
C THR A 28 7.77 -0.04 0.27
N LEU A 29 6.45 -0.14 0.43
CA LEU A 29 5.54 1.00 0.30
C LEU A 29 5.16 1.48 1.70
N ASN A 30 5.41 2.75 1.99
CA ASN A 30 5.01 3.39 3.24
C ASN A 30 4.16 4.64 2.93
N PRO A 31 2.85 4.49 2.68
CA PRO A 31 1.97 5.62 2.42
C PRO A 31 1.94 6.59 3.61
N ALA A 32 2.28 7.85 3.38
CA ALA A 32 2.28 8.89 4.42
C ALA A 32 0.86 9.46 4.63
N ASP A 33 0.10 8.85 5.52
CA ASP A 33 -1.27 9.22 5.89
C ASP A 33 -1.39 10.66 6.45
N ILE A 34 -0.48 11.09 7.34
CA ILE A 34 -0.46 12.44 7.95
C ILE A 34 -0.30 13.54 6.88
N HIS A 35 0.42 13.26 5.81
CA HIS A 35 0.73 14.23 4.76
C HIS A 35 -0.22 14.13 3.56
N SER A 36 -1.13 13.16 3.56
CA SER A 36 -2.03 12.89 2.45
C SER A 36 -3.34 13.67 2.61
N PRO A 37 -3.66 14.60 1.69
CA PRO A 37 -4.98 15.25 1.68
C PRO A 37 -6.11 14.23 1.51
N LEU A 38 -5.87 13.16 0.74
CA LEU A 38 -6.84 12.09 0.56
C LEU A 38 -7.22 11.42 1.88
N MET A 39 -6.26 11.19 2.78
CA MET A 39 -6.55 10.64 4.11
C MET A 39 -7.50 11.57 4.88
N GLN A 40 -7.19 12.87 4.89
CA GLN A 40 -7.99 13.87 5.61
C GLN A 40 -9.42 13.97 5.04
N VAL A 41 -9.58 13.89 3.72
CA VAL A 41 -10.89 13.84 3.07
C VAL A 41 -11.67 12.58 3.45
N LEU A 42 -11.01 11.42 3.51
CA LEU A 42 -11.63 10.17 3.96
C LEU A 42 -12.07 10.23 5.43
N ALA A 43 -11.39 11.04 6.26
CA ALA A 43 -11.78 11.35 7.63
C ALA A 43 -12.88 12.44 7.73
N GLY A 44 -13.42 12.90 6.60
CA GLY A 44 -14.51 13.88 6.56
C GLY A 44 -14.06 15.34 6.70
N ILE A 45 -12.75 15.63 6.62
CA ILE A 45 -12.24 17.00 6.66
C ILE A 45 -12.52 17.70 5.33
N ASN A 46 -12.99 18.95 5.40
CA ASN A 46 -13.21 19.78 4.21
C ASN A 46 -11.88 20.02 3.47
N PRO A 47 -11.77 19.68 2.17
CA PRO A 47 -10.57 19.90 1.37
C PRO A 47 -10.00 21.32 1.43
N GLU A 48 -10.86 22.34 1.54
CA GLU A 48 -10.47 23.75 1.51
C GLU A 48 -9.64 24.17 2.74
N ILE A 49 -9.79 23.46 3.86
CA ILE A 49 -9.08 23.79 5.11
C ILE A 49 -7.82 22.94 5.32
N ILE A 50 -7.67 21.80 4.61
CA ILE A 50 -6.53 20.87 4.79
C ILE A 50 -5.19 21.59 4.63
N GLY A 51 -5.08 22.45 3.61
CA GLY A 51 -3.86 23.20 3.32
C GLY A 51 -3.45 24.20 4.41
N ARG A 52 -4.37 24.55 5.32
CA ARG A 52 -4.13 25.45 6.45
C ARG A 52 -3.82 24.72 7.75
N MET A 53 -4.04 23.41 7.80
CA MET A 53 -3.76 22.60 8.99
C MET A 53 -2.25 22.45 9.20
N THR A 54 -1.84 22.46 10.45
CA THR A 54 -0.50 22.06 10.88
C THR A 54 -0.32 20.54 10.73
N ALA A 55 0.93 20.09 10.75
CA ALA A 55 1.23 18.65 10.75
C ALA A 55 0.64 17.93 11.98
N PHE A 56 0.61 18.61 13.14
CA PHE A 56 0.05 18.06 14.36
C PHE A 56 -1.48 17.89 14.27
N GLU A 57 -2.20 18.87 13.75
CA GLU A 57 -3.65 18.76 13.54
C GLU A 57 -4.00 17.62 12.58
N ARG A 58 -3.25 17.47 11.48
CA ARG A 58 -3.44 16.34 10.56
C ARG A 58 -3.14 14.99 11.21
N ALA A 59 -2.08 14.92 12.02
CA ALA A 59 -1.76 13.70 12.76
C ALA A 59 -2.83 13.35 13.80
N LYS A 60 -3.42 14.35 14.45
CA LYS A 60 -4.56 14.15 15.35
C LYS A 60 -5.77 13.58 14.61
N VAL A 61 -6.12 14.12 13.44
CA VAL A 61 -7.20 13.57 12.61
C VAL A 61 -6.94 12.11 12.24
N VAL A 62 -5.70 11.76 11.87
CA VAL A 62 -5.33 10.36 11.57
C VAL A 62 -5.55 9.46 12.78
N ALA A 63 -5.08 9.88 13.96
CA ALA A 63 -5.21 9.12 15.20
C ALA A 63 -6.68 8.94 15.62
N ASP A 64 -7.51 9.96 15.41
CA ASP A 64 -8.93 9.95 15.78
C ASP A 64 -9.80 9.15 14.78
N ASN A 65 -9.29 8.85 13.58
CA ASN A 65 -10.04 8.18 12.50
C ASN A 65 -9.31 6.95 11.93
N PRO A 66 -9.14 5.88 12.74
CA PRO A 66 -8.40 4.67 12.32
C PRO A 66 -9.05 3.93 11.15
N ASP A 67 -10.38 4.02 10.97
CA ASP A 67 -11.07 3.42 9.83
C ASP A 67 -10.76 4.16 8.52
N ALA A 68 -10.67 5.50 8.56
CA ALA A 68 -10.24 6.31 7.44
C ALA A 68 -8.77 6.03 7.08
N ALA A 69 -7.90 5.86 8.07
CA ALA A 69 -6.51 5.47 7.85
C ALA A 69 -6.40 4.09 7.17
N ALA A 70 -7.19 3.11 7.60
CA ALA A 70 -7.24 1.78 6.97
C ALA A 70 -7.74 1.83 5.52
N LYS A 71 -8.81 2.60 5.25
CA LYS A 71 -9.34 2.82 3.89
C LYS A 71 -8.31 3.53 3.00
N PHE A 72 -7.63 4.54 3.53
CA PHE A 72 -6.57 5.24 2.81
C PHE A 72 -5.44 4.27 2.42
N PHE A 73 -4.96 3.46 3.37
CA PHE A 73 -3.92 2.48 3.12
C PHE A 73 -4.35 1.48 2.02
N ASP A 74 -5.53 0.87 2.15
CA ASP A 74 -6.04 -0.08 1.17
C ASP A 74 -6.19 0.54 -0.22
N LEU A 75 -6.70 1.77 -0.30
CA LEU A 75 -6.83 2.50 -1.56
C LEU A 75 -5.47 2.73 -2.23
N VAL A 76 -4.46 3.19 -1.47
CA VAL A 76 -3.13 3.46 -2.02
C VAL A 76 -2.46 2.18 -2.50
N ILE A 77 -2.53 1.09 -1.72
CA ILE A 77 -1.93 -0.20 -2.11
C ILE A 77 -2.65 -0.80 -3.32
N THR A 78 -3.98 -0.73 -3.35
CA THR A 78 -4.78 -1.20 -4.49
C THR A 78 -4.49 -0.37 -5.75
N ALA A 79 -4.41 0.96 -5.64
CA ALA A 79 -4.05 1.83 -6.75
C ALA A 79 -2.63 1.53 -7.27
N PHE A 80 -1.67 1.31 -6.36
CA PHE A 80 -0.33 0.91 -6.76
C PHE A 80 -0.35 -0.41 -7.56
N ARG A 81 -1.06 -1.42 -7.06
CA ARG A 81 -1.20 -2.72 -7.75
C ARG A 81 -1.84 -2.55 -9.13
N ASP A 82 -2.92 -1.78 -9.22
CA ASP A 82 -3.79 -1.73 -10.39
C ASP A 82 -3.29 -0.78 -11.49
N TYR A 83 -2.54 0.26 -11.13
CA TYR A 83 -2.07 1.28 -12.07
C TYR A 83 -0.55 1.31 -12.25
N ILE A 84 0.24 1.02 -11.21
CA ILE A 84 1.70 1.04 -11.31
C ILE A 84 2.25 -0.34 -11.66
N LEU A 85 1.88 -1.37 -10.90
CA LEU A 85 2.37 -2.73 -11.15
C LEU A 85 1.65 -3.38 -12.34
N ARG A 86 0.33 -3.19 -12.44
CA ARG A 86 -0.55 -3.76 -13.48
C ARG A 86 -0.32 -5.27 -13.68
N ALA A 87 -0.09 -6.00 -12.58
CA ALA A 87 0.17 -7.44 -12.64
C ALA A 87 -0.94 -8.19 -13.36
N ASN A 88 -0.57 -9.14 -14.21
CA ASN A 88 -1.49 -9.97 -14.99
C ASN A 88 -2.43 -9.19 -15.91
N ARG A 89 -2.04 -7.98 -16.36
CA ARG A 89 -2.80 -7.20 -17.35
C ARG A 89 -2.00 -7.00 -18.64
N PRO A 90 -2.66 -6.98 -19.81
CA PRO A 90 -1.99 -6.70 -21.08
C PRO A 90 -1.44 -5.26 -21.11
N GLY A 91 -0.24 -5.12 -21.69
CA GLY A 91 0.43 -3.83 -21.89
C GLY A 91 1.28 -3.34 -20.71
N GLY A 92 1.60 -4.21 -19.75
CA GLY A 92 2.56 -3.96 -18.67
C GLY A 92 2.22 -2.81 -17.71
N GLY A 93 2.93 -2.79 -16.58
CA GLY A 93 2.96 -1.66 -15.64
C GLY A 93 4.10 -0.70 -15.94
N LEU A 94 4.34 0.22 -15.01
CA LEU A 94 5.51 1.11 -15.02
C LEU A 94 6.83 0.33 -15.08
N PHE A 95 6.86 -0.85 -14.47
CA PHE A 95 8.04 -1.73 -14.41
C PHE A 95 8.07 -2.80 -15.51
N GLY A 96 7.22 -2.68 -16.54
CA GLY A 96 7.06 -3.68 -17.60
C GLY A 96 6.04 -4.76 -17.25
N ASP A 97 6.13 -5.90 -17.93
CA ASP A 97 5.19 -7.01 -17.76
C ASP A 97 5.43 -7.74 -16.44
N CYS A 98 4.43 -7.66 -15.54
CA CYS A 98 4.45 -8.37 -14.26
C CYS A 98 3.61 -9.65 -14.35
N PHE A 99 4.30 -10.79 -14.50
CA PHE A 99 3.67 -12.12 -14.56
C PHE A 99 3.40 -12.74 -13.17
N ALA A 100 4.07 -12.23 -12.13
CA ALA A 100 3.99 -12.75 -10.78
C ALA A 100 4.34 -11.64 -9.76
N HIS A 101 3.61 -11.59 -8.65
CA HIS A 101 3.92 -10.71 -7.53
C HIS A 101 3.54 -11.36 -6.21
N PHE A 102 4.17 -10.90 -5.13
CA PHE A 102 3.84 -11.25 -3.75
C PHE A 102 3.81 -9.96 -2.93
N GLY A 103 2.77 -9.78 -2.12
CA GLY A 103 2.61 -8.63 -1.24
C GLY A 103 2.18 -9.06 0.16
N THR A 104 2.66 -8.36 1.17
CA THR A 104 2.23 -8.53 2.56
C THR A 104 2.17 -7.17 3.25
N VAL A 105 1.31 -7.07 4.26
CA VAL A 105 1.23 -5.94 5.19
C VAL A 105 1.73 -6.47 6.54
N GLU A 106 2.50 -5.66 7.28
CA GLU A 106 2.95 -6.00 8.64
C GLU A 106 2.03 -5.44 9.72
#